data_AF-A0A6I2W0N4-F1
#
_entry.id   AF-A0A6I2W0N4-F1
#
_cell.length_a   1.000
_cell.length_b   1.000
_cell.length_c   1.000
_cell.angle_alpha   90.00
_cell.angle_beta   90.00
_cell.angle_gamma   90.00
#
_symmetry.space_group_name_H-M   'P 1'
#
loop_
_entity.id
_entity.type
_entity.pdbx_description
1 polymer ?
#
loop_
_entity_poly.entity_id
_entity_poly.type
_entity_poly.pdbx_seq_one_letter_code
_entity_poly.pdbx_strand_id
1 'polypeptide(L)'
;MGGGSGGGYSSSTAGVNDNASELTGAFPLTKSGSFGEAGRGKVRVIVSDNPSLDGKKFFDIAAKGGKVTQIVFEKGPKSGQFKGWKASFPNGDVVTYRPKTKSSKNPGIQLTLGPGRIKSQKIHFEKKEK
;
A
#
# COMPACT_ATOMS: atom_id res chain seq x y z
N MET A 1 -35.15 0.16 -35.86
CA MET A 1 -34.95 1.19 -34.81
C MET A 1 -34.44 0.51 -33.55
N GLY A 2 -33.30 0.95 -33.03
CA GLY A 2 -32.94 0.90 -31.61
C GLY A 2 -32.65 -0.44 -30.95
N GLY A 3 -31.56 -1.12 -31.33
CA GLY A 3 -30.95 -2.16 -30.49
C GLY A 3 -29.91 -1.50 -29.57
N GLY A 4 -30.18 -1.46 -28.27
CA GLY A 4 -29.29 -0.84 -27.29
C GLY A 4 -29.53 -1.42 -25.90
N SER A 5 -29.12 -2.68 -25.70
CA SER A 5 -28.93 -3.22 -24.37
C SER A 5 -27.77 -2.48 -23.72
N GLY A 6 -28.09 -1.42 -22.98
CA GLY A 6 -27.15 -0.70 -22.13
C GLY A 6 -26.61 -1.65 -21.07
N GLY A 7 -25.40 -2.16 -21.31
CA GLY A 7 -24.62 -2.85 -20.30
C GLY A 7 -24.38 -1.88 -19.16
N GLY A 8 -25.07 -2.11 -18.04
CA GLY A 8 -24.86 -1.37 -16.81
C GLY A 8 -23.39 -1.45 -16.44
N TYR A 9 -22.74 -0.29 -16.46
CA TYR A 9 -21.39 -0.06 -15.96
C TYR A 9 -21.32 -0.62 -14.53
N SER A 10 -20.67 -1.77 -14.38
CA SER A 10 -20.14 -2.17 -13.08
C SER A 10 -19.18 -1.07 -12.67
N SER A 11 -19.64 -0.13 -11.83
CA SER A 11 -18.72 0.67 -11.04
C SER A 11 -18.10 -0.28 -10.02
N SER A 12 -17.20 -1.15 -10.49
CA SER A 12 -16.25 -1.79 -9.60
C SER A 12 -15.40 -0.63 -9.11
N THR A 13 -15.75 -0.11 -7.94
CA THR A 13 -15.04 1.00 -7.32
C THR A 13 -13.68 0.44 -6.93
N ALA A 14 -12.74 0.45 -7.89
CA ALA A 14 -11.45 -0.19 -7.77
C ALA A 14 -10.79 0.26 -6.48
N GLY A 15 -10.22 -0.69 -5.75
CA GLY A 15 -9.66 -0.53 -4.43
C GLY A 15 -8.50 -1.47 -4.20
N VAL A 16 -7.84 -1.34 -3.05
CA VAL A 16 -6.66 -2.17 -2.74
C VAL A 16 -7.04 -3.64 -2.56
N ASN A 17 -8.28 -3.91 -2.12
CA ASN A 17 -8.79 -5.26 -1.96
C ASN A 17 -8.96 -6.01 -3.30
N ASP A 18 -9.11 -5.32 -4.43
CA ASP A 18 -9.11 -5.95 -5.77
C ASP A 18 -7.73 -6.57 -6.09
N ASN A 19 -6.67 -6.01 -5.51
CA ASN A 19 -5.30 -6.49 -5.65
C ASN A 19 -4.93 -7.55 -4.59
N ALA A 20 -5.89 -8.00 -3.76
CA ALA A 20 -5.60 -8.86 -2.63
C ALA A 20 -4.99 -10.21 -3.03
N SER A 21 -5.45 -10.84 -4.12
CA SER A 21 -4.92 -12.13 -4.57
C SER A 21 -3.42 -12.04 -4.88
N GLU A 22 -3.00 -11.02 -5.63
CA GLU A 22 -1.58 -10.81 -5.96
C GLU A 22 -0.76 -10.41 -4.73
N LEU A 23 -1.31 -9.55 -3.86
CA LEU A 23 -0.65 -9.18 -2.60
C LEU A 23 -0.45 -10.40 -1.70
N THR A 24 -1.46 -11.24 -1.53
CA THR A 24 -1.37 -12.45 -0.68
C THR A 24 -0.51 -13.55 -1.29
N GLY A 25 -0.35 -13.58 -2.62
CA GLY A 25 0.58 -14.46 -3.30
C GLY A 25 2.04 -14.03 -3.15
N ALA A 26 2.29 -12.72 -3.05
CA ALA A 26 3.64 -12.17 -2.87
C ALA A 26 4.05 -12.01 -1.39
N PHE A 27 3.10 -11.74 -0.50
CA PHE A 27 3.34 -11.46 0.91
C PHE A 27 2.29 -12.18 1.77
N PRO A 28 2.73 -12.92 2.81
CA PRO A 28 1.79 -13.67 3.65
C PRO A 28 0.83 -12.72 4.39
N LEU A 29 -0.47 -13.01 4.26
CA LEU A 29 -1.54 -12.34 4.97
C LEU A 29 -2.02 -13.21 6.13
N THR A 30 -2.07 -12.64 7.32
CA THR A 30 -2.61 -13.31 8.51
C THR A 30 -4.13 -13.49 8.40
N LYS A 31 -4.68 -14.42 9.17
CA LYS A 31 -6.15 -14.60 9.32
C LYS A 31 -6.87 -13.31 9.77
N SER A 32 -6.15 -12.41 10.43
CA SER A 32 -6.70 -11.12 10.89
C SER A 32 -6.71 -10.02 9.83
N GLY A 33 -6.23 -10.30 8.61
CA GLY A 33 -6.16 -9.35 7.50
C GLY A 33 -4.94 -8.42 7.54
N SER A 34 -3.85 -8.84 8.18
CA SER A 34 -2.61 -8.06 8.30
C SER A 34 -1.45 -8.74 7.57
N PHE A 35 -0.53 -7.97 7.01
CA PHE A 35 0.69 -8.52 6.40
C PHE A 35 1.83 -8.54 7.43
N GLY A 36 2.74 -9.50 7.29
CA GLY A 36 3.92 -9.60 8.16
C GLY A 36 3.58 -9.91 9.62
N GLU A 37 4.56 -9.75 10.51
CA GLU A 37 4.47 -10.02 11.95
C GLU A 37 4.14 -8.76 12.76
N ALA A 38 3.79 -8.92 14.05
CA ALA A 38 3.54 -7.78 14.93
C ALA A 38 4.88 -7.13 15.31
N GLY A 39 5.04 -5.84 14.99
CA GLY A 39 6.20 -5.05 15.41
C GLY A 39 5.94 -4.22 16.66
N ARG A 40 6.86 -3.32 16.97
CA ARG A 40 6.71 -2.37 18.09
C ARG A 40 5.58 -1.37 17.80
N GLY A 41 4.54 -1.39 18.62
CA GLY A 41 3.36 -0.52 18.49
C GLY A 41 2.34 -1.03 17.46
N LYS A 42 1.55 -0.13 16.87
CA LYS A 42 0.54 -0.48 15.84
C LYS A 42 1.15 -0.60 14.43
N VAL A 43 2.27 -1.31 14.32
CA VAL A 43 3.03 -1.50 13.08
C VAL A 43 3.23 -3.00 12.84
N ARG A 44 3.18 -3.39 11.57
CA ARG A 44 3.54 -4.72 11.11
C ARG A 44 4.93 -4.72 10.51
N VAL A 45 5.64 -5.84 10.60
CA VAL A 45 7.00 -5.97 10.05
C VAL A 45 7.02 -7.10 9.03
N ILE A 46 7.51 -6.79 7.83
CA ILE A 46 7.87 -7.79 6.82
C ILE A 46 9.39 -7.85 6.78
N VAL A 47 9.94 -8.98 7.21
CA VAL A 47 11.38 -9.22 7.14
C VAL A 47 11.74 -9.66 5.72
N SER A 48 12.72 -9.01 5.13
CA SER A 48 13.18 -9.25 3.76
C SER A 48 14.69 -9.12 3.66
N ASP A 49 15.30 -9.86 2.74
CA ASP A 49 16.72 -9.67 2.38
C ASP A 49 16.95 -8.31 1.69
N ASN A 50 15.94 -7.83 0.93
CA ASN A 50 15.97 -6.60 0.16
C ASN A 50 14.73 -5.73 0.46
N PRO A 51 14.66 -5.10 1.65
CA PRO A 51 13.46 -4.38 2.09
C PRO A 51 13.06 -3.26 1.13
N SER A 52 14.01 -2.57 0.50
CA SER A 52 13.76 -1.55 -0.54
C SER A 52 13.02 -2.07 -1.75
N LEU A 53 13.41 -3.26 -2.24
CA LEU A 53 12.80 -3.87 -3.42
C LEU A 53 11.41 -4.41 -3.07
N ASP A 54 11.30 -5.13 -1.96
CA ASP A 54 10.02 -5.71 -1.53
C ASP A 54 9.01 -4.65 -1.11
N GLY A 55 9.45 -3.58 -0.45
CA GLY A 55 8.61 -2.43 -0.13
C GLY A 55 8.10 -1.74 -1.40
N LYS A 56 8.96 -1.56 -2.41
CA LYS A 56 8.51 -1.02 -3.69
C LYS A 56 7.54 -1.98 -4.39
N LYS A 57 7.85 -3.28 -4.44
CA LYS A 57 7.00 -4.30 -5.06
C LYS A 57 5.63 -4.37 -4.41
N PHE A 58 5.57 -4.33 -3.08
CA PHE A 58 4.29 -4.28 -2.36
C PHE A 58 3.49 -3.05 -2.78
N PHE A 59 4.12 -1.87 -2.82
CA PHE A 59 3.44 -0.66 -3.26
C PHE A 59 2.95 -0.76 -4.71
N ASP A 60 3.80 -1.24 -5.61
CA ASP A 60 3.48 -1.37 -7.05
C ASP A 60 2.25 -2.28 -7.25
N ILE A 61 2.15 -3.38 -6.50
CA ILE A 61 0.97 -4.27 -6.52
C ILE A 61 -0.23 -3.58 -5.87
N ALA A 62 -0.07 -3.02 -4.66
CA ALA A 62 -1.17 -2.43 -3.90
C ALA A 62 -1.76 -1.19 -4.59
N ALA A 63 -0.96 -0.47 -5.39
CA ALA A 63 -1.35 0.75 -6.10
C ALA A 63 -2.01 0.50 -7.47
N LYS A 64 -2.06 -0.75 -7.98
CA LYS A 64 -2.67 -1.06 -9.28
C LYS A 64 -4.13 -0.60 -9.31
N GLY A 65 -4.51 0.13 -10.36
CA GLY A 65 -5.85 0.72 -10.51
C GLY A 65 -6.07 2.03 -9.74
N GLY A 66 -5.11 2.45 -8.90
CA GLY A 66 -5.16 3.71 -8.16
C GLY A 66 -4.43 4.84 -8.87
N LYS A 67 -4.80 6.08 -8.58
CA LYS A 67 -4.07 7.27 -9.04
C LYS A 67 -2.83 7.47 -8.17
N VAL A 68 -1.64 7.26 -8.76
CA VAL A 68 -0.36 7.44 -8.08
C VAL A 68 0.12 8.88 -8.21
N THR A 69 0.47 9.50 -7.08
CA THR A 69 1.07 10.82 -7.00
C THR A 69 2.34 10.80 -6.14
N GLN A 70 3.29 11.66 -6.48
CA GLN A 70 4.46 11.89 -5.64
C GLN A 70 4.08 12.73 -4.42
N ILE A 71 4.61 12.35 -3.26
CA ILE A 71 4.50 13.12 -2.02
C ILE A 71 5.83 13.84 -1.80
N VAL A 72 5.75 15.12 -1.46
CA VAL A 72 6.89 15.92 -1.03
C VAL A 72 6.74 16.33 0.44
N PHE A 73 7.81 16.81 1.06
CA PHE A 73 7.69 17.53 2.32
C PHE A 73 7.10 18.91 2.03
N GLU A 74 6.02 19.28 2.73
CA GLU A 74 5.30 20.54 2.46
C GLU A 74 5.88 21.73 3.24
N LYS A 75 6.56 21.47 4.36
CA LYS A 75 7.06 22.49 5.28
C LYS A 75 8.42 22.10 5.87
N GLY A 76 9.18 23.11 6.28
CA GLY A 76 10.48 22.97 6.93
C GLY A 76 11.66 22.90 5.94
N PRO A 77 12.89 22.61 6.42
CA PRO A 77 14.12 22.71 5.64
C PRO A 77 14.23 21.70 4.49
N LYS A 78 13.33 20.70 4.43
CA LYS A 78 13.25 19.72 3.35
C LYS A 78 12.07 19.99 2.40
N SER A 79 11.42 21.15 2.51
CA SER A 79 10.24 21.46 1.69
C SER A 79 10.54 21.30 0.20
N GLY A 80 9.58 20.73 -0.54
CA GLY A 80 9.73 20.39 -1.96
C GLY A 80 10.53 19.10 -2.23
N GLN A 81 11.25 18.53 -1.24
CA GLN A 81 11.98 17.29 -1.44
C GLN A 81 11.07 16.07 -1.46
N PHE A 82 11.50 15.05 -2.19
CA PHE A 82 10.81 13.78 -2.32
C PHE A 82 10.65 13.06 -0.96
N LYS A 83 9.41 12.65 -0.65
CA LYS A 83 9.03 11.96 0.59
C LYS A 83 8.52 10.54 0.34
N GLY A 84 7.95 10.27 -0.83
CA GLY A 84 7.36 8.98 -1.16
C GLY A 84 6.31 9.08 -2.27
N TRP A 85 5.46 8.06 -2.35
CA TRP A 85 4.35 7.98 -3.29
C TRP A 85 3.04 7.70 -2.56
N LYS A 86 1.93 8.19 -3.10
CA LYS A 86 0.57 7.93 -2.63
C LYS A 86 -0.26 7.41 -3.80
N ALA A 87 -0.90 6.27 -3.63
CA ALA A 87 -1.98 5.83 -4.50
C ALA A 87 -3.31 6.16 -3.82
N SER A 88 -4.23 6.77 -4.57
CA SER A 88 -5.60 7.04 -4.10
C SER A 88 -6.59 6.38 -5.04
N PHE A 89 -7.61 5.75 -4.48
CA PHE A 89 -8.60 4.97 -5.21
C PHE A 89 -9.98 5.65 -5.18
N PRO A 90 -10.86 5.41 -6.17
CA PRO A 90 -12.22 5.96 -6.18
C PRO A 90 -13.06 5.54 -4.97
N ASN A 91 -12.76 4.40 -4.36
CA ASN A 91 -13.47 3.89 -3.18
C ASN A 91 -13.01 4.55 -1.85
N GLY A 92 -12.05 5.47 -1.92
CA GLY A 92 -11.47 6.13 -0.74
C GLY A 92 -10.26 5.41 -0.15
N ASP A 93 -9.87 4.24 -0.67
CA ASP A 93 -8.65 3.58 -0.23
C ASP A 93 -7.42 4.42 -0.58
N VAL A 94 -6.45 4.40 0.32
CA VAL A 94 -5.17 5.10 0.16
C VAL A 94 -4.03 4.18 0.54
N VAL A 95 -3.05 4.09 -0.34
CA VAL A 95 -1.75 3.45 -0.07
C VAL A 95 -0.68 4.52 -0.12
N THR A 96 0.13 4.62 0.94
CA THR A 96 1.28 5.51 0.97
C THR A 96 2.54 4.69 1.12
N TYR A 97 3.50 4.88 0.22
CA TYR A 97 4.83 4.29 0.28
C TYR A 97 5.88 5.34 0.57
N ARG A 98 6.75 5.08 1.53
CA ARG A 98 7.93 5.89 1.85
C ARG A 98 9.15 5.00 1.75
N PRO A 99 10.07 5.23 0.80
CA PRO A 99 11.28 4.40 0.68
C PRO A 99 12.23 4.51 1.87
N LYS A 100 12.15 5.60 2.65
CA LYS A 100 12.85 5.75 3.92
C LYS A 100 11.91 6.31 4.98
N THR A 101 11.72 5.58 6.08
CA THR A 101 11.04 6.11 7.27
C THR A 101 12.02 6.84 8.19
N LYS A 102 11.50 7.73 9.05
CA LYS A 102 12.32 8.48 10.01
C LYS A 102 13.04 7.57 11.02
N SER A 103 12.40 6.46 11.41
CA SER A 103 12.84 5.63 12.53
C SER A 103 13.81 4.52 12.12
N SER A 104 13.53 3.79 11.04
CA SER A 104 14.34 2.62 10.67
C SER A 104 15.25 2.86 9.47
N LYS A 105 15.15 4.02 8.79
CA LYS A 105 15.74 4.29 7.46
C LYS A 105 15.32 3.30 6.36
N ASN A 106 14.51 2.31 6.70
CA ASN A 106 13.96 1.32 5.80
C ASN A 106 12.61 1.78 5.23
N PRO A 107 12.10 1.11 4.19
CA PRO A 107 10.84 1.48 3.59
C PRO A 107 9.64 1.17 4.48
N GLY A 108 8.61 1.99 4.35
CA GLY A 108 7.36 1.82 5.08
C GLY A 108 6.15 2.06 4.17
N ILE A 109 5.12 1.27 4.40
CA ILE A 109 3.82 1.39 3.74
C ILE A 109 2.75 1.70 4.77
N GLN A 110 1.84 2.58 4.41
CA GLN A 110 0.62 2.82 5.18
C GLN A 110 -0.59 2.54 4.28
N LEU A 111 -1.43 1.62 4.72
CA LEU A 111 -2.72 1.30 4.14
C LEU A 111 -3.81 1.96 4.97
N THR A 112 -4.61 2.79 4.33
CA THR A 112 -5.86 3.33 4.87
C THR A 112 -6.97 2.85 3.96
N LEU A 113 -7.65 1.78 4.37
CA LEU A 113 -8.62 1.05 3.58
C LEU A 113 -10.00 1.05 4.24
N GLY A 114 -11.04 0.98 3.42
CA GLY A 114 -12.38 0.62 3.86
C GLY A 114 -12.47 -0.83 4.37
N PRO A 115 -13.67 -1.27 4.81
CA PRO A 115 -13.91 -2.65 5.22
C PRO A 115 -13.54 -3.64 4.12
N GLY A 116 -12.87 -4.74 4.47
CA GLY A 116 -12.45 -5.74 3.50
C GLY A 116 -11.55 -6.82 4.09
N ARG A 117 -10.99 -7.65 3.20
CA ARG A 117 -10.08 -8.75 3.55
C ARG A 117 -8.77 -8.23 4.14
N ILE A 118 -8.25 -7.15 3.56
CA ILE A 118 -7.05 -6.46 4.03
C ILE A 118 -7.48 -5.30 4.92
N LYS A 119 -6.89 -5.20 6.11
CA LYS A 119 -7.15 -4.10 7.02
C LYS A 119 -6.22 -2.92 6.80
N SER A 120 -6.69 -1.74 7.22
CA SER A 120 -5.84 -0.59 7.46
C SER A 120 -4.70 -0.95 8.41
N GLN A 121 -3.47 -0.65 8.02
CA GLN A 121 -2.27 -1.04 8.76
C GLN A 121 -1.05 -0.24 8.30
N LYS A 122 -0.05 -0.14 9.19
CA LYS A 122 1.28 0.35 8.85
C LYS A 122 2.21 -0.84 8.78
N ILE A 123 3.03 -0.91 7.74
CA ILE A 123 3.95 -2.00 7.47
C ILE A 123 5.34 -1.40 7.31
N HIS A 124 6.31 -1.91 8.05
CA HIS A 124 7.72 -1.62 7.85
C HIS A 124 8.40 -2.83 7.22
N PHE A 125 9.23 -2.57 6.22
CA PHE A 125 10.09 -3.59 5.64
C PHE A 125 11.43 -3.51 6.38
N GLU A 126 11.85 -4.60 6.98
CA GLU A 126 13.09 -4.63 7.75
C GLU A 126 14.04 -5.65 7.15
N LYS A 127 15.34 -5.37 7.26
CA LYS A 127 16.36 -6.31 6.79
C LYS A 127 16.39 -7.48 7.75
N LYS A 128 16.47 -8.71 7.21
CA LYS A 128 16.73 -9.89 8.01
C LYS A 128 18.03 -9.70 8.80
N GLU A 129 17.94 -9.64 10.12
CA GLU A 129 19.12 -9.69 10.99
C GLU A 129 19.74 -11.09 10.84
N LYS A 130 21.05 -11.11 10.57
CA LYS A 130 21.83 -12.34 10.41
C LYS A 130 22.28 -12.86 11.76
#